data_AF-A0A0G4PZB2-F1
#
_entry.id   AF-A0A0G4PZB2-F1
#
_cell.length_a   1.000
_cell.length_b   1.000
_cell.length_c   1.000
_cell.angle_alpha   90.00
_cell.angle_beta   90.00
_cell.angle_gamma   90.00
#
_symmetry.space_group_name_H-M   'P 1'
#
loop_
_entity.id
_entity.type
_entity.pdbx_description
1 polymer ?
#
loop_
_entity_poly.entity_id
_entity_poly.type
_entity_poly.pdbx_seq_one_letter_code
_entity_poly.pdbx_strand_id
1 'polypeptide(L)'
;MPNNVNITSNVTNTFDRIISSIEKKYSQLANVITALKNSTQTFFVGSETKRQQNINKICGEFIYRISTQTKNNEDERLNVTKLNDSGSGSGRISTRLTHKTLTKDVNNLFNLIQSELLNQPDKNLSITEGHSDNSVNIMLAILYQVYQQADKYTKNDINYTNNSALKFQILGLINNLIIKSNSESTENGNAMTLLKNMNEKYKNELDLQIEKMKEKIEYKIKKDTQRQENLKNYYSV
;
A
#
# COMPACT_ATOMS: atom_id res chain seq x y z
N MET A 1 41.18 39.54 -17.82
CA MET A 1 41.00 38.32 -17.01
C MET A 1 39.66 37.70 -17.39
N PRO A 2 39.60 36.57 -18.11
CA PRO A 2 38.34 36.00 -18.56
C PRO A 2 37.75 35.00 -17.56
N ASN A 3 36.45 35.15 -17.31
CA ASN A 3 35.41 34.13 -17.10
C ASN A 3 35.82 32.76 -16.55
N ASN A 4 35.81 32.61 -15.22
CA ASN A 4 35.90 31.30 -14.55
C ASN A 4 34.60 30.87 -13.85
N VAL A 5 33.51 31.64 -14.00
CA VAL A 5 32.26 31.42 -13.23
C VAL A 5 31.20 30.60 -14.01
N ASN A 6 31.40 30.36 -15.31
CA ASN A 6 30.38 29.73 -16.18
C ASN A 6 30.68 28.28 -16.62
N ILE A 7 31.86 27.74 -16.29
CA ILE A 7 32.24 26.38 -16.69
C ILE A 7 31.75 25.37 -15.65
N THR A 8 31.89 25.68 -14.36
CA THR A 8 31.51 24.80 -13.24
C THR A 8 30.01 24.55 -13.17
N SER A 9 29.15 25.57 -13.38
CA SER A 9 27.69 25.39 -13.33
C SER A 9 27.15 24.56 -14.49
N ASN A 10 27.76 24.68 -15.68
CA ASN A 10 27.39 23.93 -16.87
C ASN A 10 27.80 22.44 -16.78
N VAL A 11 28.95 22.17 -16.16
CA VAL A 11 29.42 20.81 -15.90
C VAL A 11 28.51 20.12 -14.88
N THR A 12 28.17 20.76 -13.76
CA THR A 12 27.23 20.22 -12.76
C THR A 12 25.85 19.93 -13.37
N ASN A 13 25.29 20.88 -14.14
CA ASN A 13 24.01 20.68 -14.84
C ASN A 13 24.03 19.53 -15.86
N THR A 14 25.19 19.27 -16.48
CA THR A 14 25.35 18.17 -17.44
C THR A 14 25.46 16.83 -16.72
N PHE A 15 26.21 16.76 -15.61
CA PHE A 15 26.29 15.56 -14.78
C PHE A 15 24.94 15.19 -14.15
N ASP A 16 24.19 16.16 -13.61
CA ASP A 16 22.86 15.93 -13.05
C ASP A 16 21.89 15.37 -14.10
N ARG A 17 21.96 15.90 -15.33
CA ARG A 17 21.19 15.38 -16.47
C ARG A 17 21.57 13.95 -16.84
N ILE A 18 22.86 13.62 -16.82
CA ILE A 18 23.35 12.26 -17.10
C ILE A 18 22.89 11.30 -16.00
N ILE A 19 23.05 11.65 -14.72
CA ILE A 19 22.62 10.85 -13.57
C ILE A 19 21.11 10.59 -13.65
N SER A 20 20.31 11.64 -13.84
CA SER A 20 18.85 11.51 -13.99
C SER A 20 18.45 10.60 -15.17
N SER A 21 19.15 10.71 -16.30
CA SER A 21 18.93 9.85 -17.46
C SER A 21 19.26 8.38 -17.17
N ILE A 22 20.35 8.12 -16.45
CA ILE A 22 20.76 6.78 -16.01
C ILE A 22 19.74 6.20 -15.03
N GLU A 23 19.34 6.93 -14.00
CA GLU A 23 18.31 6.52 -13.03
C GLU A 23 16.99 6.18 -13.71
N LYS A 24 16.59 6.99 -14.70
CA LYS A 24 15.38 6.73 -15.49
C LYS A 24 15.48 5.43 -16.27
N LYS A 25 16.61 5.17 -16.95
CA LYS A 25 16.84 3.92 -17.71
C LYS A 25 16.87 2.69 -16.80
N TYR A 26 17.52 2.78 -15.64
CA TYR A 26 17.50 1.68 -14.65
C TYR A 26 16.10 1.42 -14.11
N SER A 27 15.34 2.47 -13.81
CA SER A 27 13.96 2.35 -13.37
C SER A 27 13.07 1.71 -14.44
N GLN A 28 13.27 2.06 -15.72
CA GLN A 28 12.58 1.43 -16.84
C GLN A 28 12.92 -0.06 -16.96
N LEU A 29 14.20 -0.43 -16.88
CA LEU A 29 14.63 -1.83 -16.94
C LEU A 29 14.06 -2.65 -15.76
N ALA A 30 14.11 -2.12 -14.53
CA ALA A 30 13.54 -2.77 -13.36
C ALA A 30 12.02 -2.99 -13.50
N ASN A 31 11.31 -2.02 -14.10
CA ASN A 31 9.90 -2.16 -14.42
C ASN A 31 9.64 -3.29 -15.42
N VAL A 32 10.44 -3.38 -16.49
CA VAL A 32 10.32 -4.44 -17.51
C VAL A 32 10.58 -5.83 -16.91
N ILE A 33 11.68 -5.99 -16.18
CA ILE A 33 12.03 -7.25 -15.50
C ILE A 33 10.90 -7.67 -14.58
N THR A 34 10.30 -6.73 -13.87
CA THR A 34 9.20 -7.10 -12.97
C THR A 34 7.90 -7.40 -13.70
N ALA A 35 7.57 -6.64 -14.74
CA ALA A 35 6.41 -6.94 -15.56
C ALA A 35 6.51 -8.36 -16.13
N LEU A 36 7.70 -8.76 -16.60
CA LEU A 36 8.00 -10.13 -17.02
C LEU A 36 7.81 -11.12 -15.88
N LYS A 37 8.48 -10.91 -14.73
CA LYS A 37 8.34 -11.79 -13.56
C LYS A 37 6.88 -11.97 -13.13
N ASN A 38 6.11 -10.89 -13.11
CA ASN A 38 4.70 -10.93 -12.76
C ASN A 38 3.88 -11.63 -13.82
N SER A 39 4.12 -11.38 -15.11
CA SER A 39 3.42 -12.08 -16.19
C SER A 39 3.68 -13.58 -16.13
N THR A 40 4.93 -13.99 -15.91
CA THR A 40 5.31 -15.39 -15.71
C THR A 40 4.63 -15.98 -14.48
N GLN A 41 4.64 -15.25 -13.36
CA GLN A 41 3.97 -15.73 -12.15
C GLN A 41 2.47 -15.87 -12.36
N THR A 42 1.81 -14.87 -12.96
CA THR A 42 0.38 -14.91 -13.31
C THR A 42 0.06 -16.07 -14.23
N PHE A 43 0.93 -16.37 -15.20
CA PHE A 43 0.78 -17.52 -16.08
C PHE A 43 0.77 -18.84 -15.29
N PHE A 44 1.67 -19.00 -14.30
CA PHE A 44 1.76 -20.22 -13.51
C PHE A 44 0.71 -20.35 -12.40
N VAL A 45 0.33 -19.25 -11.73
CA VAL A 45 -0.57 -19.29 -10.57
C VAL A 45 -2.01 -18.87 -10.89
N GLY A 46 -2.26 -18.36 -12.09
CA GLY A 46 -3.55 -17.79 -12.48
C GLY A 46 -3.71 -16.32 -12.07
N SER A 47 -4.60 -15.62 -12.78
CA SER A 47 -4.91 -14.21 -12.57
C SER A 47 -5.54 -13.93 -11.20
N GLU A 48 -6.47 -14.78 -10.77
CA GLU A 48 -7.21 -14.53 -9.53
C GLU A 48 -6.36 -14.72 -8.28
N THR A 49 -5.59 -15.81 -8.21
CA THR A 49 -4.61 -16.01 -7.14
C THR A 49 -3.58 -14.90 -7.09
N LYS A 50 -3.14 -14.40 -8.26
CA LYS A 50 -2.21 -13.25 -8.31
C LYS A 50 -2.86 -11.96 -7.80
N ARG A 51 -4.12 -11.69 -8.14
CA ARG A 51 -4.89 -10.55 -7.62
C ARG A 51 -4.98 -10.62 -6.10
N GLN A 52 -5.32 -11.78 -5.53
CA GLN A 52 -5.40 -11.98 -4.08
C GLN A 52 -4.04 -11.74 -3.40
N GLN A 53 -2.93 -12.24 -3.97
CA GLN A 53 -1.59 -11.94 -3.46
C GLN A 53 -1.26 -10.44 -3.47
N ASN A 54 -1.75 -9.72 -4.48
CA ASN A 54 -1.54 -8.29 -4.62
C ASN A 54 -2.40 -7.48 -3.64
N ILE A 55 -3.64 -7.91 -3.39
CA ILE A 55 -4.49 -7.39 -2.31
C ILE A 55 -3.75 -7.51 -0.98
N ASN A 56 -3.27 -8.71 -0.64
CA ASN A 56 -2.57 -8.94 0.62
C ASN A 56 -1.32 -8.03 0.79
N LYS A 57 -0.62 -7.73 -0.29
CA LYS A 57 0.51 -6.76 -0.26
C LYS A 57 0.06 -5.33 -0.01
N ILE A 58 -0.99 -4.86 -0.69
CA ILE A 58 -1.56 -3.51 -0.49
C ILE A 58 -2.03 -3.37 0.96
N CYS A 59 -2.77 -4.38 1.42
CA CYS A 59 -3.25 -4.55 2.78
C CYS A 59 -2.14 -4.47 3.83
N GLY A 60 -1.06 -5.25 3.67
CA GLY A 60 0.09 -5.21 4.57
C GLY A 60 0.79 -3.84 4.60
N GLU A 61 0.96 -3.20 3.45
CA GLU A 61 1.54 -1.84 3.38
C GLU A 61 0.63 -0.80 4.04
N PHE A 62 -0.69 -0.92 3.90
CA PHE A 62 -1.64 0.02 4.50
C PHE A 62 -1.57 -0.01 6.02
N ILE A 63 -1.67 -1.20 6.63
CA ILE A 63 -1.55 -1.37 8.09
C ILE A 63 -0.20 -0.87 8.60
N TYR A 64 0.88 -1.25 7.91
CA TYR A 64 2.23 -0.85 8.31
C TYR A 64 2.38 0.67 8.37
N ARG A 65 1.86 1.38 7.36
CA ARG A 65 2.06 2.83 7.24
C ARG A 65 1.22 3.62 8.20
N ILE A 66 -0.05 3.23 8.38
CA ILE A 66 -0.84 3.84 9.46
C ILE A 66 -0.13 3.62 10.80
N SER A 67 0.47 2.44 11.02
CA SER A 67 1.20 2.14 12.27
C SER A 67 2.52 2.86 12.47
N THR A 68 3.11 3.39 11.40
CA THR A 68 4.41 4.07 11.45
C THR A 68 4.33 5.55 11.12
N GLN A 69 3.13 6.13 11.01
CA GLN A 69 2.90 7.57 10.80
C GLN A 69 3.57 8.48 11.86
N THR A 70 4.05 7.93 12.97
CA THR A 70 4.80 8.65 14.01
C THR A 70 6.29 8.84 13.70
N LYS A 71 6.83 8.17 12.67
CA LYS A 71 8.25 8.28 12.29
C LYS A 71 8.38 9.01 10.95
N ASN A 72 9.12 10.13 10.96
CA ASN A 72 9.55 10.90 9.78
C ASN A 72 10.51 10.10 8.89
N ASN A 73 10.11 8.91 8.45
CA ASN A 73 10.93 8.10 7.55
C ASN A 73 10.57 8.43 6.10
N GLU A 74 11.53 9.04 5.40
CA GLU A 74 11.43 9.43 4.00
C GLU A 74 11.45 8.22 3.01
N ASP A 75 10.81 7.09 3.28
CA ASP A 75 11.07 5.87 2.46
C ASP A 75 10.27 5.72 1.15
N GLU A 76 10.93 6.03 0.02
CA GLU A 76 10.65 5.62 -1.39
C GLU A 76 9.31 6.02 -2.09
N ARG A 77 9.36 6.96 -3.05
CA ARG A 77 8.19 7.50 -3.83
C ARG A 77 7.87 6.68 -5.08
N LEU A 78 6.59 6.41 -5.37
CA LEU A 78 6.15 5.63 -6.56
C LEU A 78 4.82 6.06 -7.17
N ASN A 79 4.67 5.74 -8.47
CA ASN A 79 3.67 6.28 -9.41
C ASN A 79 2.34 5.50 -9.40
N VAL A 80 1.25 6.21 -9.06
CA VAL A 80 -0.12 5.70 -8.81
C VAL A 80 -0.80 5.10 -10.06
N THR A 81 -0.38 5.51 -11.26
CA THR A 81 -1.05 5.14 -12.53
C THR A 81 -1.01 3.65 -12.90
N LYS A 82 -0.24 2.83 -12.17
CA LYS A 82 0.03 1.41 -12.48
C LYS A 82 -0.60 0.39 -11.50
N LEU A 83 -1.43 0.85 -10.56
CA LEU A 83 -1.97 0.00 -9.47
C LEU A 83 -3.39 -0.53 -9.74
N ASN A 84 -4.18 0.23 -10.47
CA ASN A 84 -5.45 -0.24 -11.04
C ASN A 84 -5.21 -0.77 -12.45
N ASP A 85 -6.04 -1.70 -12.94
CA ASP A 85 -6.12 -1.97 -14.38
C ASP A 85 -6.74 -0.74 -15.08
N SER A 86 -5.94 0.32 -15.20
CA SER A 86 -6.30 1.61 -15.80
C SER A 86 -6.63 1.50 -17.29
N GLY A 87 -6.39 0.33 -17.90
CA GLY A 87 -6.78 0.02 -19.28
C GLY A 87 -8.11 -0.71 -19.44
N SER A 88 -8.76 -1.21 -18.36
CA SER A 88 -9.98 -2.04 -18.48
C SER A 88 -11.23 -1.44 -17.82
N GLY A 89 -11.12 -0.30 -17.14
CA GLY A 89 -12.25 0.33 -16.44
C GLY A 89 -12.82 -0.49 -15.27
N SER A 90 -12.17 -1.61 -14.89
CA SER A 90 -12.74 -2.55 -13.92
C SER A 90 -12.68 -2.06 -12.47
N GLY A 91 -11.83 -1.06 -12.17
CA GLY A 91 -11.58 -0.60 -10.80
C GLY A 91 -10.98 -1.67 -9.86
N ARG A 92 -10.61 -2.85 -10.40
CA ARG A 92 -9.94 -3.93 -9.66
C ARG A 92 -8.42 -3.76 -9.66
N ILE A 93 -7.80 -4.26 -8.60
CA ILE A 93 -6.37 -4.33 -8.36
C ILE A 93 -5.73 -5.20 -9.44
N SER A 94 -4.73 -4.64 -10.11
CA SER A 94 -4.08 -5.29 -11.23
C SER A 94 -3.31 -6.55 -10.79
N THR A 95 -3.32 -7.56 -11.65
CA THR A 95 -2.45 -8.75 -11.50
C THR A 95 -0.98 -8.43 -11.80
N ARG A 96 -0.70 -7.29 -12.46
CA ARG A 96 0.64 -6.93 -13.00
C ARG A 96 1.49 -6.03 -12.09
N LEU A 97 1.05 -5.79 -10.86
CA LEU A 97 1.66 -4.91 -9.84
C LEU A 97 3.20 -5.00 -9.78
N THR A 98 3.91 -4.00 -10.33
CA THR A 98 5.37 -4.03 -10.53
C THR A 98 6.19 -3.88 -9.24
N HIS A 99 7.49 -4.22 -9.30
CA HIS A 99 8.43 -4.12 -8.18
C HIS A 99 8.64 -2.64 -7.96
N LYS A 100 8.29 -2.17 -6.76
CA LYS A 100 8.19 -0.74 -6.45
C LYS A 100 7.00 -0.06 -7.16
N THR A 101 5.74 -0.43 -6.89
CA THR A 101 4.61 0.46 -7.27
C THR A 101 3.68 0.86 -6.13
N LEU A 102 3.87 0.37 -4.90
CA LEU A 102 2.96 0.67 -3.79
C LEU A 102 3.19 2.10 -3.25
N THR A 103 2.21 2.97 -3.50
CA THR A 103 2.15 4.43 -3.19
C THR A 103 2.36 4.74 -1.72
N LYS A 104 3.29 5.66 -1.34
CA LYS A 104 3.51 6.22 0.03
C LYS A 104 2.23 6.64 0.75
N ASP A 105 1.33 7.22 -0.02
CA ASP A 105 0.14 7.88 0.50
C ASP A 105 -0.89 6.86 0.99
N VAL A 106 -1.23 6.98 2.27
CA VAL A 106 -2.25 6.20 2.96
C VAL A 106 -3.63 6.36 2.29
N ASN A 107 -3.95 7.55 1.80
CA ASN A 107 -5.21 7.81 1.09
C ASN A 107 -5.24 7.07 -0.25
N ASN A 108 -4.12 7.00 -0.96
CA ASN A 108 -4.07 6.22 -2.21
C ASN A 108 -4.20 4.71 -1.94
N LEU A 109 -3.62 4.20 -0.84
CA LEU A 109 -3.83 2.79 -0.46
C LEU A 109 -5.28 2.51 -0.08
N PHE A 110 -5.93 3.43 0.65
CA PHE A 110 -7.36 3.37 0.92
C PHE A 110 -8.17 3.38 -0.37
N ASN A 111 -7.89 4.28 -1.32
CA ASN A 111 -8.61 4.37 -2.59
C ASN A 111 -8.53 3.08 -3.43
N LEU A 112 -7.40 2.37 -3.37
CA LEU A 112 -7.26 1.06 -4.04
C LEU A 112 -8.16 0.00 -3.41
N ILE A 113 -8.18 -0.07 -2.07
CA ILE A 113 -9.04 -0.99 -1.34
C ILE A 113 -10.51 -0.65 -1.55
N GLN A 114 -10.85 0.63 -1.49
CA GLN A 114 -12.20 1.13 -1.77
C GLN A 114 -12.64 0.72 -3.18
N SER A 115 -11.80 0.98 -4.19
CA SER A 115 -12.11 0.64 -5.58
C SER A 115 -12.29 -0.88 -5.74
N GLU A 116 -11.41 -1.70 -5.16
CA GLU A 116 -11.53 -3.15 -5.23
C GLU A 116 -12.84 -3.64 -4.59
N LEU A 117 -13.18 -3.17 -3.38
CA LEU A 117 -14.40 -3.55 -2.68
C LEU A 117 -15.66 -3.14 -3.47
N LEU A 118 -15.69 -1.89 -3.95
CA LEU A 118 -16.81 -1.37 -4.74
C LEU A 118 -16.93 -2.01 -6.12
N ASN A 119 -15.92 -2.74 -6.60
CA ASN A 119 -15.95 -3.44 -7.90
C ASN A 119 -15.92 -4.98 -7.79
N GLN A 120 -16.16 -5.56 -6.61
CA GLN A 120 -16.38 -7.02 -6.50
C GLN A 120 -17.59 -7.46 -7.35
N PRO A 121 -17.50 -8.57 -8.11
CA PRO A 121 -18.64 -9.12 -8.85
C PRO A 121 -19.78 -9.58 -7.93
N ASP A 122 -19.43 -10.23 -6.82
CA ASP A 122 -20.36 -10.55 -5.74
C ASP A 122 -20.36 -9.41 -4.72
N LYS A 123 -21.54 -8.85 -4.43
CA LYS A 123 -21.72 -7.77 -3.46
C LYS A 123 -22.20 -8.26 -2.10
N ASN A 124 -22.51 -9.55 -2.00
CA ASN A 124 -23.14 -10.08 -0.81
C ASN A 124 -22.12 -10.25 0.31
N LEU A 125 -22.40 -9.62 1.44
CA LEU A 125 -21.62 -9.79 2.66
C LEU A 125 -22.51 -10.39 3.74
N SER A 126 -22.07 -11.50 4.32
CA SER A 126 -22.65 -12.09 5.53
C SER A 126 -22.00 -11.47 6.76
N ILE A 127 -22.78 -11.03 7.75
CA ILE A 127 -22.25 -10.48 9.01
C ILE A 127 -21.30 -11.46 9.72
N THR A 128 -21.58 -12.76 9.64
CA THR A 128 -20.82 -13.81 10.35
C THR A 128 -19.73 -14.42 9.47
N GLU A 129 -20.05 -14.72 8.23
CA GLU A 129 -19.14 -15.47 7.34
C GLU A 129 -18.23 -14.54 6.52
N GLY A 130 -18.68 -13.31 6.29
CA GLY A 130 -18.05 -12.33 5.41
C GLY A 130 -18.45 -12.54 3.95
N HIS A 131 -17.50 -12.28 3.07
CA HIS A 131 -17.53 -12.51 1.64
C HIS A 131 -16.98 -13.92 1.31
N SER A 132 -17.40 -14.48 0.17
CA SER A 132 -16.93 -15.77 -0.32
C SER A 132 -15.43 -15.78 -0.71
N ASP A 133 -14.94 -14.66 -1.24
CA ASP A 133 -13.51 -14.41 -1.47
C ASP A 133 -12.81 -13.94 -0.19
N ASN A 134 -11.91 -14.77 0.34
CA ASN A 134 -11.11 -14.47 1.53
C ASN A 134 -10.32 -13.15 1.43
N SER A 135 -9.88 -12.75 0.24
CA SER A 135 -9.12 -11.49 0.08
C SER A 135 -9.98 -10.26 0.38
N VAL A 136 -11.30 -10.35 0.14
CA VAL A 136 -12.26 -9.32 0.52
C VAL A 136 -12.39 -9.25 2.04
N ASN A 137 -12.46 -10.39 2.71
CA ASN A 137 -12.51 -10.42 4.18
C ASN A 137 -11.27 -9.84 4.83
N ILE A 138 -10.09 -10.07 4.24
CA ILE A 138 -8.84 -9.45 4.69
C ILE A 138 -8.91 -7.92 4.54
N MET A 139 -9.41 -7.41 3.42
CA MET A 139 -9.61 -5.96 3.24
C MET A 139 -10.56 -5.38 4.29
N LEU A 140 -11.69 -6.03 4.56
CA LEU A 140 -12.64 -5.62 5.59
C LEU A 140 -12.00 -5.62 6.99
N ALA A 141 -11.30 -6.70 7.33
CA ALA A 141 -10.57 -6.84 8.58
C ALA A 141 -9.55 -5.71 8.78
N ILE A 142 -8.90 -5.27 7.71
CA ILE A 142 -7.91 -4.18 7.74
C ILE A 142 -8.56 -2.81 7.87
N LEU A 143 -9.68 -2.57 7.18
CA LEU A 143 -10.43 -1.33 7.34
C LEU A 143 -10.81 -1.11 8.81
N TYR A 144 -11.18 -2.17 9.53
CA TYR A 144 -11.44 -2.09 10.97
C TYR A 144 -10.21 -1.70 11.78
N GLN A 145 -9.07 -2.37 11.55
CA GLN A 145 -7.81 -2.08 12.24
C GLN A 145 -7.35 -0.64 12.00
N VAL A 146 -7.38 -0.20 10.75
CA VAL A 146 -7.04 1.18 10.36
C VAL A 146 -7.99 2.17 11.02
N TYR A 147 -9.29 1.88 11.04
CA TYR A 147 -10.28 2.72 11.71
C TYR A 147 -9.98 2.87 13.20
N GLN A 148 -9.70 1.77 13.91
CA GLN A 148 -9.36 1.80 15.33
C GLN A 148 -8.08 2.59 15.60
N GLN A 149 -7.08 2.43 14.73
CA GLN A 149 -5.81 3.13 14.88
C GLN A 149 -5.92 4.62 14.59
N ALA A 150 -6.64 5.00 13.52
CA ALA A 150 -6.94 6.38 13.21
C ALA A 150 -7.72 7.04 14.37
N ASP A 151 -8.73 6.36 14.94
CA ASP A 151 -9.48 6.87 16.10
C ASP A 151 -8.58 7.10 17.32
N LYS A 152 -7.66 6.16 17.60
CA LYS A 152 -6.66 6.30 18.67
C LYS A 152 -5.74 7.50 18.43
N TYR A 153 -5.26 7.71 17.20
CA TYR A 153 -4.38 8.82 16.88
C TYR A 153 -5.08 10.17 16.88
N THR A 154 -6.33 10.24 16.41
CA THR A 154 -7.17 11.44 16.55
C THR A 154 -7.35 11.84 18.02
N LYS A 155 -7.60 10.87 18.92
CA LYS A 155 -7.72 11.12 20.37
C LYS A 155 -6.42 11.63 21.01
N ASN A 156 -5.28 11.25 20.44
CA ASN A 156 -3.94 11.62 20.92
C ASN A 156 -3.35 12.83 20.18
N ASP A 157 -4.13 13.50 19.33
CA ASP A 157 -3.70 14.63 18.48
C ASP A 157 -2.51 14.33 17.54
N ILE A 158 -2.32 13.06 17.17
CA ILE A 158 -1.28 12.64 16.22
C ILE A 158 -1.86 12.75 14.82
N ASN A 159 -1.36 13.70 14.01
CA ASN A 159 -1.77 13.89 12.62
C ASN A 159 -3.32 13.97 12.48
N TYR A 160 -3.94 14.74 13.36
CA TYR A 160 -5.39 14.76 13.63
C TYR A 160 -6.23 14.86 12.35
N THR A 161 -5.90 15.81 11.46
CA THR A 161 -6.69 16.06 10.24
C THR A 161 -6.71 14.85 9.32
N ASN A 162 -5.55 14.22 9.09
CA ASN A 162 -5.46 13.06 8.19
C ASN A 162 -6.13 11.83 8.81
N ASN A 163 -5.94 11.58 10.10
CA ASN A 163 -6.57 10.45 10.77
C ASN A 163 -8.10 10.61 10.88
N SER A 164 -8.58 11.82 11.12
CA SER A 164 -10.01 12.13 11.10
C SER A 164 -10.60 11.93 9.71
N ALA A 165 -9.95 12.44 8.66
CA ALA A 165 -10.39 12.25 7.28
C ALA A 165 -10.46 10.77 6.90
N LEU A 166 -9.42 9.98 7.22
CA LEU A 166 -9.37 8.55 6.95
C LEU A 166 -10.51 7.79 7.68
N LYS A 167 -10.76 8.15 8.94
CA LYS A 167 -11.88 7.59 9.72
C LYS A 167 -13.22 7.85 9.03
N PHE A 168 -13.47 9.09 8.59
CA PHE A 168 -14.70 9.43 7.87
C PHE A 168 -14.81 8.70 6.53
N GLN A 169 -13.71 8.57 5.78
CA GLN A 169 -13.70 7.83 4.52
C GLN A 169 -14.04 6.35 4.71
N ILE A 170 -13.48 5.70 5.75
CA ILE A 170 -13.80 4.31 6.08
C ILE A 170 -15.28 4.17 6.44
N LEU A 171 -15.81 5.07 7.28
CA LEU A 171 -17.24 5.09 7.62
C LEU A 171 -18.13 5.28 6.38
N GLY A 172 -17.74 6.19 5.49
CA GLY A 172 -18.45 6.42 4.23
C GLY A 172 -18.44 5.18 3.32
N LEU A 173 -17.32 4.47 3.23
CA LEU A 173 -17.24 3.23 2.46
C LEU A 173 -18.12 2.12 3.03
N ILE A 174 -18.05 1.88 4.35
CA ILE A 174 -18.75 0.74 4.96
C ILE A 174 -20.27 0.91 4.91
N ASN A 175 -20.76 2.15 4.93
CA ASN A 175 -22.18 2.44 4.79
C ASN A 175 -22.72 2.15 3.38
N ASN A 176 -21.82 2.05 2.39
CA ASN A 176 -22.19 1.69 1.01
C ASN A 176 -22.10 0.16 0.75
N LEU A 177 -21.80 -0.66 1.76
CA LEU A 177 -21.70 -2.11 1.61
C LEU A 177 -23.08 -2.77 1.76
N ILE A 178 -23.39 -3.71 0.88
CA ILE A 178 -24.63 -4.48 0.94
C ILE A 178 -24.44 -5.68 1.87
N ILE A 179 -25.03 -5.60 3.06
CA ILE A 179 -24.87 -6.60 4.12
C ILE A 179 -26.18 -7.35 4.32
N LYS A 180 -26.15 -8.67 4.17
CA LYS A 180 -27.28 -9.54 4.48
C LYS A 180 -27.29 -9.76 6.00
N SER A 181 -28.25 -9.14 6.68
CA SER A 181 -28.59 -9.43 8.08
C SER A 181 -29.92 -10.16 8.16
N ASN A 182 -30.04 -11.08 9.12
CA ASN A 182 -31.32 -11.68 9.49
C ASN A 182 -32.03 -10.87 10.61
N SER A 183 -31.50 -9.69 10.97
CA SER A 183 -31.93 -8.91 12.14
C SER A 183 -32.19 -7.43 11.81
N GLU A 184 -33.19 -6.85 12.50
CA GLU A 184 -33.67 -5.45 12.43
C GLU A 184 -32.70 -4.39 12.99
N SER A 185 -31.39 -4.64 12.97
CA SER A 185 -30.39 -3.64 13.36
C SER A 185 -30.17 -2.65 12.21
N THR A 186 -29.98 -1.37 12.56
CA THR A 186 -29.72 -0.30 11.60
C THR A 186 -28.48 -0.61 10.75
N GLU A 187 -28.51 -0.25 9.46
CA GLU A 187 -27.50 -0.61 8.46
C GLU A 187 -26.05 -0.31 8.90
N ASN A 188 -25.82 0.81 9.60
CA ASN A 188 -24.50 1.19 10.13
C ASN A 188 -23.99 0.27 11.26
N GLY A 189 -24.89 -0.22 12.13
CA GLY A 189 -24.53 -1.15 13.20
C GLY A 189 -24.07 -2.51 12.65
N ASN A 190 -24.69 -2.94 11.55
CA ASN A 190 -24.35 -4.18 10.86
C ASN A 190 -22.98 -4.10 10.17
N ALA A 191 -22.66 -2.96 9.55
CA ALA A 191 -21.39 -2.76 8.87
C ALA A 191 -20.18 -2.75 9.82
N MET A 192 -20.26 -2.03 10.93
CA MET A 192 -19.18 -2.05 11.92
C MET A 192 -19.05 -3.42 12.60
N THR A 193 -20.17 -4.11 12.84
CA THR A 193 -20.16 -5.47 13.40
C THR A 193 -19.49 -6.46 12.45
N LEU A 194 -19.83 -6.42 11.15
CA LEU A 194 -19.15 -7.21 10.12
C LEU A 194 -17.63 -6.97 10.12
N LEU A 195 -17.22 -5.70 10.10
CA LEU A 195 -15.81 -5.32 10.12
C LEU A 195 -15.08 -5.88 11.35
N LYS A 196 -15.68 -5.76 12.53
CA LYS A 196 -15.15 -6.31 13.77
C LYS A 196 -15.03 -7.83 13.71
N ASN A 197 -16.06 -8.52 13.25
CA ASN A 197 -16.07 -9.98 13.12
C ASN A 197 -14.97 -10.47 12.16
N MET A 198 -14.80 -9.80 11.01
CA MET A 198 -13.74 -10.12 10.07
C MET A 198 -12.36 -9.83 10.69
N ASN A 199 -12.22 -8.76 11.44
CA ASN A 199 -10.98 -8.48 12.14
C ASN A 199 -10.61 -9.56 13.17
N GLU A 200 -11.56 -10.01 13.97
CA GLU A 200 -11.35 -11.07 14.96
C GLU A 200 -11.01 -12.40 14.27
N LYS A 201 -11.74 -12.76 13.20
CA LYS A 201 -11.53 -14.00 12.43
C LYS A 201 -10.17 -14.06 11.74
N TYR A 202 -9.70 -12.94 11.18
CA TYR A 202 -8.45 -12.87 10.41
C TYR A 202 -7.27 -12.30 11.20
N LYS A 203 -7.42 -12.07 12.51
CA LYS A 203 -6.41 -11.43 13.36
C LYS A 203 -5.01 -12.04 13.21
N ASN A 204 -4.90 -13.37 13.28
CA ASN A 204 -3.61 -14.06 13.18
C ASN A 204 -2.93 -13.87 11.82
N GLU A 205 -3.72 -13.82 10.74
CA GLU A 205 -3.18 -13.57 9.39
C GLU A 205 -2.69 -12.13 9.26
N LEU A 206 -3.42 -11.17 9.85
CA LEU A 206 -3.01 -9.77 9.88
C LEU A 206 -1.73 -9.58 10.70
N ASP A 207 -1.64 -10.18 11.89
CA ASP A 207 -0.46 -10.10 12.74
C ASP A 207 0.78 -10.69 12.03
N LEU A 208 0.62 -11.81 11.32
CA LEU A 208 1.70 -12.38 10.50
C LEU A 208 2.14 -11.46 9.36
N GLN A 209 1.21 -10.74 8.72
CA GLN A 209 1.53 -9.75 7.68
C GLN A 209 2.30 -8.55 8.26
N ILE A 210 1.90 -8.08 9.44
CA ILE A 210 2.57 -6.99 10.16
C ILE A 210 4.00 -7.39 10.51
N GLU A 211 4.21 -8.58 11.07
CA GLU A 211 5.55 -9.06 11.43
C GLU A 211 6.46 -9.21 10.22
N LYS A 212 5.97 -9.81 9.12
CA LYS A 212 6.74 -9.90 7.85
C LYS A 212 7.16 -8.53 7.31
N MET A 213 6.31 -7.51 7.46
CA MET A 213 6.65 -6.16 7.05
C MET A 213 7.72 -5.55 7.96
N LYS A 214 7.62 -5.72 9.28
CA LYS A 214 8.64 -5.27 10.24
C LYS A 214 10.02 -5.88 9.94
N GLU A 215 10.09 -7.20 9.80
CA GLU A 215 11.34 -7.92 9.48
C GLU A 215 12.02 -7.39 8.21
N LYS A 216 11.22 -7.13 7.16
CA LYS A 216 11.71 -6.61 5.88
C LYS A 216 12.36 -5.23 6.03
N ILE A 217 11.88 -4.41 6.97
CA ILE A 217 12.41 -3.08 7.24
C ILE A 217 13.66 -3.16 8.08
N GLU A 218 13.67 -3.98 9.12
CA GLU A 218 14.86 -4.22 9.92
C GLU A 218 16.01 -4.71 9.03
N TYR A 219 15.71 -5.60 8.09
CA TYR A 219 16.66 -6.02 7.07
C TYR A 219 17.16 -4.87 6.18
N LYS A 220 16.25 -3.99 5.72
CA LYS A 220 16.62 -2.81 4.92
C LYS A 220 17.49 -1.82 5.70
N ILE A 221 17.10 -1.47 6.92
CA ILE A 221 17.84 -0.58 7.81
C ILE A 221 19.25 -1.14 8.02
N LYS A 222 19.37 -2.42 8.36
CA LYS A 222 20.68 -3.08 8.54
C LYS A 222 21.56 -2.97 7.29
N LYS A 223 20.98 -3.21 6.11
CA LYS A 223 21.70 -3.14 4.83
C LYS A 223 22.15 -1.71 4.50
N ASP A 224 21.31 -0.71 4.77
CA ASP A 224 21.66 0.68 4.51
C ASP A 224 22.67 1.23 5.52
N THR A 225 22.60 0.84 6.80
CA THR A 225 23.64 1.10 7.79
C THR A 225 24.99 0.54 7.34
N GLN A 226 25.02 -0.73 6.90
CA GLN A 226 26.24 -1.36 6.40
C GLN A 226 26.80 -0.65 5.16
N ARG A 227 25.95 -0.17 4.25
CA ARG A 227 26.37 0.64 3.10
C ARG A 227 26.97 1.98 3.52
N GLN A 228 26.35 2.66 4.49
CA GLN A 228 26.87 3.93 5.01
C GLN A 228 28.24 3.76 5.67
N GLU A 229 28.43 2.68 6.44
CA GLU A 229 29.73 2.32 7.02
C GLU A 229 30.79 2.07 5.93
N ASN A 230 30.45 1.27 4.91
CA ASN A 230 31.36 1.01 3.79
C ASN A 230 31.74 2.28 3.02
N LEU A 231 30.77 3.18 2.79
CA LEU A 231 31.01 4.48 2.15
C LEU A 231 31.91 5.37 3.02
N LYS A 232 31.66 5.45 4.33
CA LYS A 232 32.53 6.19 5.26
C LYS A 232 33.96 5.64 5.20
N ASN A 233 34.13 4.32 5.23
CA ASN A 233 35.46 3.70 5.15
C ASN A 233 36.17 4.00 3.83
N TYR A 234 35.42 4.12 2.72
CA TYR A 234 35.99 4.45 1.41
C TYR A 234 36.44 5.92 1.30
N TYR A 235 35.75 6.86 1.95
CA TYR A 235 36.10 8.28 1.96
C TYR A 235 37.02 8.70 3.14
N SER A 236 37.35 7.78 4.04
CA SER A 236 38.30 7.98 5.16
C SER A 236 39.76 7.69 4.78
N VAL A 237 40.03 7.36 3.52
CA VAL A 237 41.37 7.12 2.94
C VAL A 237 41.71 8.29 2.02
#